data_AF-A0AA38WXH3-F1
#
_entry.id   AF-A0AA38WXH3-F1
#
_cell.length_a   1.000
_cell.length_b   1.000
_cell.length_c   1.000
_cell.angle_alpha   90.00
_cell.angle_beta   90.00
_cell.angle_gamma   90.00
#
_symmetry.space_group_name_H-M   'P 1'
#
loop_
_entity.id
_entity.type
_entity.pdbx_description
1 polymer ?
#
loop_
_entity_poly.entity_id
_entity_poly.type
_entity_poly.pdbx_seq_one_letter_code
_entity_poly.pdbx_strand_id
1 'polypeptide(L)'
;MEIVDALSEDGLLRYYGWSYGTALGSYAAAMFPERIERMVLDGNLNPHDYQSGIYRDLTTDTADAFAGFLEACFNVTNDCAFYSLVQPNATQDLLDAINNVLEPLAQNATTSVEAYQTYFEFKTIFIQPLYYPHTWPKFAQTLANLLAGTPEPSESNTPAPVYGKAELALVGIRASDATFHANSSDEYLPIIEYTANVSPSFGDLFYTLWPSARWRMPAKERYWGNFHATTRTPILYINGMFDPATPIVNAYNASAGFEGSVVLPHTGYGHGIFVSPSKCVAEYIQAYYKNGSLPGGNVTCAPNMTPVELWRSTVQEEASDSTAGANGNSTGSDGGADNGTTANGGAEGGGKTGWKSSLAFAITAGTLAFGVTNVL
;
A
#
# COMPACT_ATOMS: atom_id res chain seq x y z
N MET A 1 4.82 -25.46 -0.48
CA MET A 1 4.32 -26.24 0.67
C MET A 1 5.42 -26.73 1.60
N GLU A 2 6.69 -26.76 1.17
CA GLU A 2 7.81 -27.20 2.01
C GLU A 2 7.89 -26.52 3.39
N ILE A 3 7.59 -25.22 3.49
CA ILE A 3 7.53 -24.51 4.79
C ILE A 3 6.47 -25.15 5.71
N VAL A 4 5.29 -25.46 5.19
CA VAL A 4 4.20 -26.10 5.96
C VAL A 4 4.61 -27.50 6.38
N ASP A 5 5.24 -28.26 5.49
CA ASP A 5 5.71 -29.63 5.79
C ASP A 5 6.83 -29.60 6.85
N ALA A 6 7.71 -28.59 6.80
CA ALA A 6 8.82 -28.43 7.74
C ALA A 6 8.36 -28.13 9.18
N LEU A 7 7.20 -27.50 9.36
CA LEU A 7 6.62 -27.27 10.69
C LEU A 7 6.23 -28.59 11.40
N SER A 8 6.14 -29.70 10.67
CA SER A 8 5.80 -31.03 11.21
C SER A 8 4.45 -31.07 11.96
N GLU A 9 3.51 -30.24 11.53
CA GLU A 9 2.13 -30.18 12.05
C GLU A 9 1.19 -31.10 11.23
N ASP A 10 -0.06 -30.68 11.01
CA ASP A 10 -1.06 -31.43 10.23
C ASP A 10 -0.87 -31.31 8.70
N GLY A 11 0.18 -30.62 8.27
CA GLY A 11 0.46 -30.37 6.87
C GLY A 11 -0.52 -29.38 6.24
N LEU A 12 -1.33 -28.64 6.98
CA LEU A 12 -2.28 -27.71 6.38
C LEU A 12 -1.83 -26.26 6.50
N LEU A 13 -2.10 -25.47 5.44
CA LEU A 13 -1.75 -24.07 5.38
C LEU A 13 -2.81 -23.22 6.08
N ARG A 14 -2.37 -22.46 7.08
CA ARG A 14 -3.08 -21.34 7.72
C ARG A 14 -2.35 -20.07 7.34
N TYR A 15 -2.95 -19.24 6.49
CA TYR A 15 -2.26 -18.14 5.81
C TYR A 15 -3.02 -16.81 5.95
N TYR A 16 -2.27 -15.74 6.21
CA TYR A 16 -2.73 -14.36 6.06
C TYR A 16 -1.86 -13.70 5.00
N GLY A 17 -2.47 -13.28 3.89
CA GLY A 17 -1.81 -12.54 2.82
C GLY A 17 -2.24 -11.09 2.86
N TRP A 18 -1.28 -10.16 2.89
CA TRP A 18 -1.55 -8.74 2.70
C TRP A 18 -0.92 -8.27 1.39
N SER A 19 -1.63 -7.47 0.61
CA SER A 19 -1.10 -6.87 -0.62
C SER A 19 -0.59 -7.94 -1.61
N TYR A 20 0.67 -7.88 -2.04
CA TYR A 20 1.32 -8.93 -2.82
C TYR A 20 1.18 -10.35 -2.24
N GLY A 21 1.09 -10.49 -0.91
CA GLY A 21 0.79 -11.77 -0.26
C GLY A 21 -0.52 -12.40 -0.73
N THR A 22 -1.49 -11.61 -1.21
CA THR A 22 -2.75 -12.14 -1.77
C THR A 22 -2.56 -12.85 -3.11
N ALA A 23 -1.61 -12.41 -3.95
CA ALA A 23 -1.21 -13.16 -5.13
C ALA A 23 -0.56 -14.49 -4.71
N LEU A 24 0.39 -14.48 -3.78
CA LEU A 24 1.00 -15.70 -3.25
C LEU A 24 -0.04 -16.68 -2.67
N GLY A 25 -1.01 -16.17 -1.91
CA GLY A 25 -2.12 -16.95 -1.37
C GLY A 25 -2.97 -17.58 -2.46
N SER A 26 -3.33 -16.81 -3.50
CA SER A 26 -4.10 -17.30 -4.65
C SER A 26 -3.35 -18.39 -5.43
N TYR A 27 -2.04 -18.23 -5.64
CA TYR A 27 -1.20 -19.25 -6.26
C TYR A 27 -1.14 -20.52 -5.40
N ALA A 28 -0.93 -20.38 -4.09
CA ALA A 28 -0.91 -21.53 -3.17
C ALA A 28 -2.26 -22.26 -3.15
N ALA A 29 -3.37 -21.53 -3.13
CA ALA A 29 -4.71 -22.09 -3.15
C ALA A 29 -5.04 -22.81 -4.47
N ALA A 30 -4.58 -22.27 -5.59
CA ALA A 30 -4.81 -22.88 -6.91
C ALA A 30 -3.91 -24.09 -7.18
N MET A 31 -2.69 -24.12 -6.61
CA MET A 31 -1.75 -25.24 -6.76
C MET A 31 -1.99 -26.38 -5.75
N PHE A 32 -2.44 -26.05 -4.54
CA PHE A 32 -2.58 -27.00 -3.42
C PHE A 32 -3.93 -26.83 -2.70
N PRO A 33 -5.06 -26.89 -3.41
CA PRO A 33 -6.38 -26.55 -2.85
C PRO A 33 -6.76 -27.41 -1.63
N GLU A 34 -6.39 -28.69 -1.64
CA GLU A 34 -6.63 -29.65 -0.56
C GLU A 34 -5.82 -29.36 0.72
N ARG A 35 -4.81 -28.49 0.63
CA ARG A 35 -3.93 -28.11 1.74
C ARG A 35 -4.33 -26.80 2.40
N ILE A 36 -5.37 -26.11 1.93
CA ILE A 36 -5.78 -24.80 2.47
C ILE A 36 -6.77 -24.97 3.63
N GLU A 37 -6.28 -24.87 4.87
CA GLU A 37 -7.13 -24.99 6.06
C GLU A 37 -7.75 -23.66 6.49
N ARG A 38 -7.03 -22.55 6.46
CA ARG A 38 -7.62 -21.21 6.66
C ARG A 38 -6.82 -20.19 5.88
N MET A 39 -7.47 -19.36 5.08
CA MET A 39 -6.80 -18.35 4.28
C MET A 39 -7.56 -17.03 4.33
N VAL A 40 -6.90 -16.00 4.84
CA VAL A 40 -7.38 -14.62 4.79
C VAL A 40 -6.49 -13.83 3.84
N LEU A 41 -7.09 -13.16 2.85
CA LEU A 41 -6.38 -12.34 1.87
C LEU A 41 -6.90 -10.89 1.97
N ASP A 42 -6.04 -9.95 2.33
CA ASP A 42 -6.36 -8.55 2.65
C ASP A 42 -5.63 -7.58 1.71
N GLY A 43 -6.36 -6.66 1.07
CA GLY A 43 -5.81 -5.79 0.02
C GLY A 43 -5.39 -6.61 -1.19
N ASN A 44 -6.37 -6.99 -2.01
CA ASN A 44 -6.23 -8.11 -2.94
C ASN A 44 -5.75 -7.70 -4.33
N LEU A 45 -4.77 -8.44 -4.85
CA LEU A 45 -4.46 -8.45 -6.27
C LEU A 45 -5.40 -9.43 -6.97
N ASN A 46 -5.87 -9.05 -8.17
CA ASN A 46 -6.51 -10.00 -9.06
C ASN A 46 -5.42 -10.95 -9.60
N PRO A 47 -5.46 -12.26 -9.30
CA PRO A 47 -4.38 -13.18 -9.67
C PRO A 47 -4.25 -13.32 -11.20
N HIS A 48 -5.33 -13.14 -11.95
CA HIS A 48 -5.27 -13.14 -13.42
C HIS A 48 -4.56 -11.90 -13.97
N ASP A 49 -4.88 -10.73 -13.41
CA ASP A 49 -4.28 -9.47 -13.83
C ASP A 49 -2.80 -9.41 -13.43
N TYR A 50 -2.49 -9.87 -12.22
CA TYR A 50 -1.12 -10.05 -11.73
C TYR A 50 -0.31 -11.00 -12.62
N GLN A 51 -0.83 -12.20 -12.89
CA GLN A 51 -0.18 -13.18 -13.77
C GLN A 51 -0.03 -12.66 -15.19
N SER A 52 -0.99 -11.87 -15.69
CA SER A 52 -0.87 -11.27 -17.02
C SER A 52 0.29 -10.28 -17.09
N GLY A 53 0.55 -9.56 -15.99
CA GLY A 53 1.51 -8.45 -15.94
C GLY A 53 0.96 -7.13 -16.49
N ILE A 54 -0.34 -7.04 -16.79
CA ILE A 54 -0.98 -5.86 -17.40
C ILE A 54 -1.46 -4.86 -16.34
N TYR A 55 -1.98 -5.34 -15.19
CA TYR A 55 -2.45 -4.51 -14.08
C TYR A 55 -3.56 -3.51 -14.46
N ARG A 56 -4.57 -4.01 -15.20
CA ARG A 56 -5.68 -3.24 -15.78
C ARG A 56 -6.46 -2.41 -14.77
N ASP A 57 -6.72 -2.96 -13.59
CA ASP A 57 -7.67 -2.36 -12.64
C ASP A 57 -6.98 -1.66 -11.46
N LEU A 58 -5.64 -1.63 -11.44
CA LEU A 58 -4.82 -1.31 -10.26
C LEU A 58 -5.06 0.08 -9.64
N THR A 59 -5.61 1.03 -10.41
CA THR A 59 -5.81 2.44 -9.99
C THR A 59 -7.25 2.92 -10.02
N THR A 60 -8.20 1.98 -10.14
CA THR A 60 -9.62 2.32 -10.28
C THR A 60 -10.20 3.01 -9.05
N ASP A 61 -9.70 2.70 -7.85
CA ASP A 61 -10.14 3.32 -6.59
C ASP A 61 -9.23 4.47 -6.11
N THR A 62 -8.10 4.75 -6.80
CA THR A 62 -7.13 5.77 -6.35
C THR A 62 -7.73 7.18 -6.37
N ALA A 63 -8.56 7.49 -7.37
CA ALA A 63 -9.24 8.78 -7.45
C ALA A 63 -10.24 8.98 -6.31
N ASP A 64 -10.96 7.94 -5.90
CA ASP A 64 -11.88 8.00 -4.77
C ASP A 64 -11.14 8.14 -3.43
N ALA A 65 -10.00 7.45 -3.28
CA ALA A 65 -9.13 7.65 -2.12
C ALA A 65 -8.63 9.09 -2.02
N PHE A 66 -8.25 9.69 -3.15
CA PHE A 66 -7.84 11.09 -3.22
C PHE A 66 -8.99 12.06 -2.94
N ALA A 67 -10.19 11.80 -3.45
CA ALA A 67 -11.38 12.56 -3.10
C ALA A 67 -11.66 12.53 -1.59
N GLY A 68 -11.50 11.37 -0.96
CA GLY A 68 -11.61 11.22 0.50
C GLY A 68 -10.60 12.06 1.28
N PHE A 69 -9.36 12.19 0.80
CA PHE A 69 -8.37 13.10 1.38
C PHE A 69 -8.83 14.57 1.29
N LEU A 70 -9.32 15.01 0.12
CA LEU A 70 -9.78 16.39 -0.08
C LEU A 70 -11.00 16.69 0.81
N GLU A 71 -11.94 15.75 0.91
CA GLU A 71 -13.10 15.86 1.79
C GLU A 71 -12.69 15.91 3.27
N ALA A 72 -11.75 15.07 3.70
CA ALA A 72 -11.25 15.11 5.07
C ALA A 72 -10.56 16.45 5.38
N CYS A 73 -9.67 16.91 4.50
CA CYS A 73 -9.01 18.22 4.62
C CYS A 73 -10.04 19.37 4.69
N PHE A 74 -11.07 19.33 3.85
CA PHE A 74 -12.15 20.32 3.88
C PHE A 74 -12.90 20.33 5.22
N ASN A 75 -13.24 19.15 5.74
CA ASN A 75 -14.03 19.00 6.95
C ASN A 75 -13.26 19.26 8.26
N VAL A 76 -11.92 19.26 8.23
CA VAL A 76 -11.09 19.70 9.37
C VAL A 76 -10.73 21.18 9.31
N THR A 77 -11.07 21.87 8.22
CA THR A 77 -10.91 23.33 8.07
C THR A 77 -9.48 23.81 8.34
N ASN A 78 -9.27 24.73 9.28
CA ASN A 78 -7.97 25.32 9.60
C ASN A 78 -6.96 24.31 10.18
N ASP A 79 -7.40 23.12 10.61
CA ASP A 79 -6.48 22.03 10.99
C ASP A 79 -5.85 21.33 9.75
N CYS A 80 -6.27 21.70 8.54
CA CYS A 80 -5.61 21.33 7.30
C CYS A 80 -4.81 22.53 6.74
N ALA A 81 -3.50 22.38 6.60
CA ALA A 81 -2.64 23.42 6.02
C ALA A 81 -3.03 23.77 4.58
N PHE A 82 -3.44 22.77 3.80
CA PHE A 82 -3.87 22.96 2.42
C PHE A 82 -5.18 23.75 2.32
N TYR A 83 -6.16 23.47 3.21
CA TYR A 83 -7.36 24.28 3.37
C TYR A 83 -7.00 25.73 3.72
N SER A 84 -6.09 25.92 4.68
CA SER A 84 -5.69 27.25 5.15
C SER A 84 -5.02 28.09 4.04
N LEU A 85 -4.29 27.45 3.12
CA LEU A 85 -3.72 28.11 1.96
C LEU A 85 -4.78 28.48 0.92
N VAL A 86 -5.63 27.53 0.54
CA VAL A 86 -6.57 27.70 -0.58
C VAL A 86 -7.79 28.54 -0.20
N GLN A 87 -8.22 28.49 1.07
CA GLN A 87 -9.47 29.09 1.56
C GLN A 87 -10.69 28.67 0.72
N PRO A 88 -10.96 27.35 0.60
CA PRO A 88 -11.98 26.83 -0.30
C PRO A 88 -13.41 27.12 0.22
N ASN A 89 -14.36 27.29 -0.69
CA ASN A 89 -15.80 27.26 -0.42
C ASN A 89 -16.39 25.86 -0.57
N ALA A 90 -15.75 25.00 -1.37
CA ALA A 90 -16.12 23.60 -1.56
C ALA A 90 -14.87 22.73 -1.77
N THR A 91 -15.01 21.41 -1.57
CA THR A 91 -13.93 20.43 -1.85
C THR A 91 -13.38 20.55 -3.28
N GLN A 92 -14.21 20.96 -4.25
CA GLN A 92 -13.79 21.18 -5.63
C GLN A 92 -12.71 22.26 -5.75
N ASP A 93 -12.72 23.30 -4.92
CA ASP A 93 -11.72 24.36 -4.97
C ASP A 93 -10.32 23.84 -4.60
N LEU A 94 -10.25 22.82 -3.72
CA LEU A 94 -8.99 22.14 -3.38
C LEU A 94 -8.47 21.31 -4.56
N LEU A 95 -9.35 20.63 -5.30
CA LEU A 95 -8.99 19.91 -6.51
C LEU A 95 -8.53 20.86 -7.61
N ASP A 96 -9.24 21.98 -7.80
CA ASP A 96 -8.91 22.99 -8.80
C ASP A 96 -7.56 23.64 -8.51
N ALA A 97 -7.22 23.91 -7.24
CA ALA A 97 -5.91 24.40 -6.85
C ALA A 97 -4.76 23.46 -7.28
N ILE A 98 -4.97 22.15 -7.23
CA ILE A 98 -4.00 21.14 -7.68
C ILE A 98 -3.94 21.11 -9.21
N ASN A 99 -5.10 21.11 -9.88
CA ASN A 99 -5.17 21.10 -11.34
C ASN A 99 -4.53 22.34 -11.99
N ASN A 100 -4.62 23.50 -11.34
CA ASN A 100 -3.95 24.73 -11.79
C ASN A 100 -2.42 24.60 -11.87
N VAL A 101 -1.82 23.67 -11.11
CA VAL A 101 -0.40 23.33 -11.19
C VAL A 101 -0.18 22.14 -12.14
N LEU A 102 -1.01 21.11 -12.04
CA LEU A 102 -0.85 19.87 -12.79
C LEU A 102 -1.04 20.03 -14.30
N GLU A 103 -2.03 20.81 -14.74
CA GLU A 103 -2.36 20.96 -16.16
C GLU A 103 -1.22 21.63 -16.96
N PRO A 104 -0.60 22.75 -16.52
CA PRO A 104 0.59 23.27 -17.17
C PRO A 104 1.76 22.29 -17.21
N LEU A 105 1.97 21.51 -16.14
CA LEU A 105 3.02 20.49 -16.10
C LEU A 105 2.75 19.38 -17.13
N ALA A 106 1.50 18.92 -17.23
CA ALA A 106 1.08 17.91 -18.20
C ALA A 106 1.28 18.38 -19.65
N GLN A 107 0.89 19.62 -19.96
CA GLN A 107 1.09 20.21 -21.29
C GLN A 107 2.59 20.31 -21.65
N ASN A 108 3.42 20.65 -20.67
CA ASN A 108 4.87 20.79 -20.86
C ASN A 108 5.60 19.43 -20.88
N ALA A 109 5.00 18.35 -20.36
CA ALA A 109 5.66 17.05 -20.18
C ALA A 109 6.17 16.41 -21.49
N THR A 110 5.65 16.82 -22.64
CA THR A 110 6.06 16.30 -23.96
C THR A 110 7.25 17.03 -24.58
N THR A 111 7.75 18.09 -23.95
CA THR A 111 8.78 18.97 -24.53
C THR A 111 10.21 18.51 -24.29
N SER A 112 10.47 17.82 -23.17
CA SER A 112 11.78 17.24 -22.84
C SER A 112 11.66 16.14 -21.78
N VAL A 113 12.73 15.37 -21.58
CA VAL A 113 12.80 14.34 -20.53
C VAL A 113 12.69 14.98 -19.14
N GLU A 114 13.33 16.12 -18.93
CA GLU A 114 13.31 16.86 -17.67
C GLU A 114 11.90 17.41 -17.36
N ALA A 115 11.18 17.89 -18.39
CA ALA A 115 9.81 18.34 -18.24
C ALA A 115 8.87 17.17 -17.86
N TYR A 116 9.05 16.01 -18.50
CA TYR A 116 8.33 14.79 -18.13
C TYR A 116 8.64 14.35 -16.69
N GLN A 117 9.91 14.35 -16.29
CA GLN A 117 10.34 14.00 -14.93
C GLN A 117 9.68 14.91 -13.89
N THR A 118 9.63 16.22 -14.15
CA THR A 118 8.97 17.17 -13.25
C THR A 118 7.47 16.87 -13.09
N TYR A 119 6.77 16.60 -14.18
CA TYR A 119 5.36 16.19 -14.16
C TYR A 119 5.16 14.88 -13.36
N PHE A 120 6.01 13.89 -13.62
CA PHE A 120 5.95 12.60 -12.96
C PHE A 120 6.25 12.69 -11.46
N GLU A 121 7.29 13.42 -11.08
CA GLU A 121 7.64 13.69 -9.68
C GLU A 121 6.47 14.35 -8.95
N PHE A 122 5.84 15.36 -9.55
CA PHE A 122 4.65 15.98 -8.98
C PHE A 122 3.52 14.96 -8.74
N LYS A 123 3.22 14.08 -9.69
CA LYS A 123 2.14 13.09 -9.52
C LYS A 123 2.47 11.97 -8.53
N THR A 124 3.74 11.59 -8.42
CA THR A 124 4.13 10.50 -7.50
C THR A 124 4.02 10.87 -6.02
N ILE A 125 4.04 12.17 -5.67
CA ILE A 125 3.86 12.61 -4.26
C ILE A 125 2.50 12.20 -3.68
N PHE A 126 1.50 11.95 -4.54
CA PHE A 126 0.14 11.60 -4.12
C PHE A 126 0.03 10.12 -3.70
N ILE A 127 0.85 9.23 -4.24
CA ILE A 127 0.64 7.78 -4.07
C ILE A 127 0.85 7.36 -2.62
N GLN A 128 2.00 7.69 -2.01
CA GLN A 128 2.32 7.23 -0.66
C GLN A 128 1.34 7.71 0.41
N PRO A 129 0.92 8.99 0.46
CA PRO A 129 -0.06 9.43 1.44
C PRO A 129 -1.43 8.75 1.31
N LEU A 130 -1.84 8.39 0.09
CA LEU A 130 -3.11 7.70 -0.11
C LEU A 130 -3.07 6.27 0.44
N TYR A 131 -1.92 5.59 0.42
CA TYR A 131 -1.75 4.29 1.09
C TYR A 131 -1.96 4.39 2.60
N TYR A 132 -1.65 5.54 3.21
CA TYR A 132 -1.55 5.71 4.65
C TYR A 132 -2.30 6.95 5.15
N PRO A 133 -3.62 6.86 5.43
CA PRO A 133 -4.43 8.01 5.82
C PRO A 133 -3.97 8.78 7.06
N HIS A 134 -3.26 8.13 7.99
CA HIS A 134 -2.65 8.83 9.12
C HIS A 134 -1.61 9.87 8.70
N THR A 135 -1.04 9.80 7.49
CA THR A 135 -0.08 10.79 6.98
C THR A 135 -0.74 11.99 6.30
N TRP A 136 -2.07 12.00 6.16
CA TRP A 136 -2.78 13.06 5.45
C TRP A 136 -2.56 14.48 6.00
N PRO A 137 -2.45 14.73 7.33
CA PRO A 137 -2.09 16.05 7.84
C PRO A 137 -0.75 16.55 7.30
N LYS A 138 0.28 15.68 7.32
CA LYS A 138 1.61 16.00 6.77
C LYS A 138 1.54 16.21 5.25
N PHE A 139 0.75 15.40 4.55
CA PHE A 139 0.56 15.55 3.10
C PHE A 139 -0.09 16.88 2.73
N ALA A 140 -1.11 17.32 3.48
CA ALA A 140 -1.69 18.65 3.30
C ALA A 140 -0.69 19.78 3.52
N GLN A 141 0.21 19.64 4.50
CA GLN A 141 1.32 20.60 4.68
C GLN A 141 2.25 20.60 3.46
N THR A 142 2.62 19.43 2.94
CA THR A 142 3.45 19.31 1.73
C THR A 142 2.80 20.00 0.53
N LEU A 143 1.49 19.79 0.30
CA LEU A 143 0.77 20.46 -0.79
C LEU A 143 0.73 21.97 -0.59
N ALA A 144 0.45 22.44 0.63
CA ALA A 144 0.43 23.87 0.92
C ALA A 144 1.79 24.52 0.63
N ASN A 145 2.87 23.91 1.10
CA ASN A 145 4.23 24.38 0.89
C ASN A 145 4.62 24.39 -0.60
N LEU A 146 4.26 23.34 -1.33
CA LEU A 146 4.54 23.23 -2.76
C LEU A 146 3.84 24.34 -3.55
N LEU A 147 2.55 24.58 -3.27
CA LEU A 147 1.78 25.62 -3.95
C LEU A 147 2.18 27.04 -3.52
N ALA A 148 2.72 27.21 -2.31
CA ALA A 148 3.30 28.47 -1.85
C ALA A 148 4.71 28.76 -2.42
N GLY A 149 5.31 27.81 -3.15
CA GLY A 149 6.68 27.94 -3.68
C GLY A 149 7.77 27.76 -2.62
N THR A 150 7.44 27.13 -1.49
CA THR A 150 8.37 26.85 -0.38
C THR A 150 8.43 25.35 -0.10
N PRO A 151 8.81 24.50 -1.09
CA PRO A 151 8.85 23.06 -0.88
C PRO A 151 9.80 22.70 0.26
N GLU A 152 9.39 21.74 1.08
CA GLU A 152 10.25 21.24 2.15
C GLU A 152 11.53 20.61 1.57
N PRO A 153 12.70 20.78 2.22
CA PRO A 153 13.90 20.08 1.83
C PRO A 153 13.64 18.56 1.87
N SER A 154 14.05 17.82 0.84
CA SER A 154 13.96 16.35 0.88
C SER A 154 14.81 15.83 2.03
N GLU A 155 14.22 15.16 3.03
CA GLU A 155 14.95 14.61 4.18
C GLU A 155 15.85 13.40 3.85
N SER A 156 16.05 13.06 2.57
CA SER A 156 16.86 11.91 2.17
C SER A 156 18.36 12.24 2.13
N ASN A 157 18.97 12.48 3.30
CA ASN A 157 20.43 12.48 3.46
C ASN A 157 21.01 11.09 3.73
N THR A 158 20.19 10.04 3.81
CA THR A 158 20.68 8.66 3.81
C THR A 158 21.04 8.26 2.38
N PRO A 159 22.33 7.94 2.08
CA PRO A 159 22.67 7.35 0.80
C PRO A 159 21.81 6.12 0.60
N ALA A 160 21.11 6.04 -0.54
CA ALA A 160 20.41 4.82 -0.91
C ALA A 160 21.41 3.66 -0.78
N PRO A 161 21.07 2.55 -0.09
CA PRO A 161 21.96 1.41 -0.03
C PRO A 161 22.32 1.01 -1.46
N VAL A 162 23.61 0.71 -1.69
CA VAL A 162 24.18 0.40 -3.02
C VAL A 162 23.38 -0.69 -3.76
N TYR A 163 22.62 -1.51 -3.02
CA TYR A 163 21.59 -2.39 -3.54
C TYR A 163 20.32 -2.35 -2.68
N GLY A 164 19.28 -1.65 -3.14
CA GLY A 164 17.93 -1.77 -2.63
C GLY A 164 17.34 -3.14 -2.98
N LYS A 165 17.71 -4.19 -2.24
CA LYS A 165 17.31 -5.59 -2.54
C LYS A 165 15.80 -5.76 -2.65
N ALA A 166 15.02 -5.03 -1.85
CA ALA A 166 13.55 -5.14 -1.85
C ALA A 166 12.93 -4.62 -3.16
N GLU A 167 13.36 -3.45 -3.63
CA GLU A 167 12.81 -2.82 -4.83
C GLU A 167 13.15 -3.61 -6.10
N LEU A 168 14.42 -4.00 -6.26
CA LEU A 168 14.85 -4.82 -7.38
C LEU A 168 14.21 -6.22 -7.35
N ALA A 169 13.98 -6.78 -6.16
CA ALA A 169 13.26 -8.05 -6.02
C ALA A 169 11.81 -7.92 -6.52
N LEU A 170 11.10 -6.84 -6.19
CA LEU A 170 9.72 -6.64 -6.65
C LEU A 170 9.62 -6.63 -8.19
N VAL A 171 10.55 -5.95 -8.87
CA VAL A 171 10.58 -5.94 -10.34
C VAL A 171 10.85 -7.34 -10.88
N GLY A 172 11.88 -8.02 -10.36
CA GLY A 172 12.27 -9.35 -10.81
C GLY A 172 11.19 -10.41 -10.57
N ILE A 173 10.52 -10.38 -9.41
CA ILE A 173 9.43 -11.29 -9.05
C ILE A 173 8.25 -11.08 -10.00
N ARG A 174 7.70 -9.86 -10.08
CA ARG A 174 6.55 -9.56 -10.94
C ARG A 174 6.84 -9.90 -12.40
N ALA A 175 8.03 -9.57 -12.89
CA ALA A 175 8.42 -9.85 -14.26
C ALA A 175 8.57 -11.35 -14.55
N SER A 176 9.02 -12.11 -13.56
CA SER A 176 9.16 -13.57 -13.64
C SER A 176 7.80 -14.26 -13.63
N ASP A 177 6.84 -13.75 -12.86
CA ASP A 177 5.47 -14.27 -12.76
C ASP A 177 4.62 -13.89 -13.98
N ALA A 178 4.87 -12.70 -14.56
CA ALA A 178 4.12 -12.17 -15.71
C ALA A 178 4.22 -13.05 -16.96
N THR A 179 3.09 -13.33 -17.60
CA THR A 179 3.01 -14.08 -18.86
C THR A 179 3.24 -13.20 -20.07
N PHE A 180 2.86 -11.91 -20.00
CA PHE A 180 3.09 -10.97 -21.09
C PHE A 180 4.47 -10.31 -20.97
N HIS A 181 5.24 -10.38 -22.06
CA HIS A 181 6.48 -9.61 -22.23
C HIS A 181 6.49 -8.95 -23.60
N ALA A 182 6.47 -7.62 -23.63
CA ALA A 182 6.49 -6.80 -24.84
C ALA A 182 7.84 -6.93 -25.58
N ASN A 183 7.81 -6.99 -26.91
CA ASN A 183 8.99 -7.01 -27.78
C ASN A 183 9.49 -5.63 -28.21
N SER A 184 8.63 -4.62 -28.16
CA SER A 184 8.93 -3.21 -28.42
C SER A 184 8.09 -2.31 -27.52
N SER A 185 8.33 -1.00 -27.57
CA SER A 185 7.48 0.03 -26.94
C SER A 185 6.05 -0.07 -27.45
N ASP A 186 5.91 -0.29 -28.75
CA ASP A 186 4.65 -0.25 -29.45
C ASP A 186 3.68 -1.35 -28.99
N GLU A 187 4.20 -2.48 -28.50
CA GLU A 187 3.38 -3.56 -27.92
C GLU A 187 2.85 -3.23 -26.51
N TYR A 188 3.44 -2.27 -25.81
CA TYR A 188 3.02 -1.87 -24.46
C TYR A 188 2.20 -0.58 -24.43
N LEU A 189 2.35 0.29 -25.45
CA LEU A 189 1.57 1.52 -25.56
C LEU A 189 0.06 1.31 -25.38
N PRO A 190 -0.59 0.28 -25.97
CA PRO A 190 -2.02 0.05 -25.77
C PRO A 190 -2.42 -0.22 -24.31
N ILE A 191 -1.50 -0.79 -23.51
CA ILE A 191 -1.73 -1.02 -22.08
C ILE A 191 -1.73 0.32 -21.34
N ILE A 192 -0.76 1.20 -21.64
CA ILE A 192 -0.68 2.54 -21.06
C ILE A 192 -1.93 3.37 -21.43
N GLU A 193 -2.34 3.34 -22.70
CA GLU A 193 -3.54 4.03 -23.16
C GLU A 193 -4.81 3.50 -22.46
N TYR A 194 -4.91 2.18 -22.29
CA TYR A 194 -6.01 1.56 -21.56
C TYR A 194 -6.03 2.00 -20.09
N THR A 195 -4.90 1.93 -19.37
CA THR A 195 -4.85 2.30 -17.95
C THR A 195 -5.12 3.78 -17.76
N ALA A 196 -4.59 4.65 -18.62
CA ALA A 196 -4.87 6.08 -18.61
C ALA A 196 -6.36 6.38 -18.87
N ASN A 197 -7.05 5.61 -19.71
CA ASN A 197 -8.48 5.79 -19.93
C ASN A 197 -9.35 5.28 -18.76
N VAL A 198 -8.94 4.18 -18.11
CA VAL A 198 -9.65 3.60 -16.95
C VAL A 198 -9.49 4.47 -15.70
N SER A 199 -8.30 5.04 -15.49
CA SER A 199 -8.00 5.95 -14.38
C SER A 199 -7.33 7.22 -14.92
N PRO A 200 -8.10 8.23 -15.37
CA PRO A 200 -7.54 9.44 -15.97
C PRO A 200 -6.55 10.20 -15.08
N SER A 201 -6.77 10.18 -13.76
CA SER A 201 -5.92 10.92 -12.81
C SER A 201 -4.62 10.18 -12.47
N PHE A 202 -4.60 8.84 -12.48
CA PHE A 202 -3.48 8.05 -11.92
C PHE A 202 -2.97 6.91 -12.81
N GLY A 203 -3.70 6.54 -13.87
CA GLY A 203 -3.40 5.39 -14.71
C GLY A 203 -2.15 5.54 -15.59
N ASP A 204 -1.72 6.76 -15.85
CA ASP A 204 -0.48 7.10 -16.56
C ASP A 204 0.79 6.91 -15.69
N LEU A 205 0.66 6.81 -14.36
CA LEU A 205 1.79 6.54 -13.45
C LEU A 205 2.35 5.11 -13.57
N PHE A 206 1.59 4.20 -14.18
CA PHE A 206 1.91 2.78 -14.20
C PHE A 206 2.76 2.35 -15.40
N TYR A 207 3.24 3.29 -16.22
CA TYR A 207 4.35 3.01 -17.16
C TYR A 207 5.59 2.47 -16.42
N THR A 208 5.71 2.70 -15.12
CA THR A 208 6.75 2.15 -14.24
C THR A 208 6.80 0.62 -14.24
N LEU A 209 5.78 -0.07 -14.74
CA LEU A 209 5.76 -1.51 -14.96
C LEU A 209 6.46 -1.95 -16.27
N TRP A 210 6.85 -1.01 -17.12
CA TRP A 210 7.57 -1.25 -18.39
C TRP A 210 8.82 -2.13 -18.24
N PRO A 211 9.70 -1.98 -17.21
CA PRO A 211 10.84 -2.86 -17.03
C PRO A 211 10.44 -4.33 -16.90
N SER A 212 9.32 -4.63 -16.25
CA SER A 212 8.78 -5.99 -16.13
C SER A 212 8.23 -6.50 -17.47
N ALA A 213 7.57 -5.63 -18.26
CA ALA A 213 7.11 -5.99 -19.59
C ALA A 213 8.27 -6.31 -20.56
N ARG A 214 9.47 -5.76 -20.34
CA ARG A 214 10.65 -6.01 -21.19
C ARG A 214 11.56 -7.12 -20.70
N TRP A 215 11.17 -7.79 -19.63
CA TRP A 215 11.98 -8.83 -19.02
C TRP A 215 12.17 -10.02 -19.95
N ARG A 216 13.42 -10.46 -20.11
CA ARG A 216 13.79 -11.54 -21.05
C ARG A 216 14.21 -12.84 -20.39
N MET A 217 14.14 -12.90 -19.06
CA MET A 217 14.50 -14.09 -18.29
C MET A 217 13.21 -14.78 -17.82
N PRO A 218 12.66 -15.74 -18.58
CA PRO A 218 11.45 -16.44 -18.17
C PRO A 218 11.73 -17.28 -16.92
N ALA A 219 10.75 -17.32 -16.01
CA ALA A 219 10.81 -18.20 -14.86
C ALA A 219 10.72 -19.67 -15.29
N LYS A 220 11.60 -20.52 -14.75
CA LYS A 220 11.60 -21.96 -15.04
C LYS A 220 10.30 -22.64 -14.57
N GLU A 221 9.78 -22.21 -13.44
CA GLU A 221 8.65 -22.83 -12.73
C GLU A 221 7.46 -21.88 -12.64
N ARG A 222 7.14 -21.21 -13.77
CA ARG A 222 5.96 -20.35 -13.84
C ARG A 222 4.68 -21.17 -13.68
N TYR A 223 3.76 -20.70 -12.84
CA TYR A 223 2.42 -21.25 -12.75
C TYR A 223 1.57 -20.82 -13.96
N TRP A 224 0.94 -21.79 -14.63
CA TRP A 224 0.11 -21.60 -15.83
C TRP A 224 -1.37 -21.95 -15.61
N GLY A 225 -1.78 -22.18 -14.37
CA GLY A 225 -3.18 -22.47 -14.07
C GLY A 225 -4.07 -21.23 -14.16
N ASN A 226 -5.37 -21.46 -14.01
CA ASN A 226 -6.42 -20.46 -14.23
C ASN A 226 -7.02 -19.91 -12.93
N PHE A 227 -6.40 -20.15 -11.77
CA PHE A 227 -6.89 -19.71 -10.46
C PHE A 227 -8.34 -20.13 -10.15
N HIS A 228 -8.83 -21.21 -10.76
CA HIS A 228 -10.13 -21.80 -10.45
C HIS A 228 -9.95 -23.06 -9.62
N ALA A 229 -10.40 -23.05 -8.37
CA ALA A 229 -10.26 -24.21 -7.49
C ALA A 229 -11.31 -24.24 -6.38
N THR A 230 -11.66 -25.46 -5.94
CA THR A 230 -12.40 -25.70 -4.70
C THR A 230 -11.39 -26.05 -3.62
N THR A 231 -11.10 -25.10 -2.73
CA THR A 231 -10.18 -25.30 -1.61
C THR A 231 -10.82 -26.18 -0.53
N ARG A 232 -9.99 -26.81 0.31
CA ARG A 232 -10.44 -27.63 1.46
C ARG A 232 -11.40 -26.85 2.37
N THR A 233 -11.15 -25.55 2.54
CA THR A 233 -12.05 -24.62 3.22
C THR A 233 -12.16 -23.33 2.40
N PRO A 234 -13.31 -22.64 2.43
CA PRO A 234 -13.48 -21.37 1.73
C PRO A 234 -12.47 -20.29 2.16
N ILE A 235 -12.01 -19.47 1.22
CA ILE A 235 -11.12 -18.32 1.47
C ILE A 235 -11.93 -17.10 1.91
N LEU A 236 -11.40 -16.33 2.87
CA LEU A 236 -11.93 -15.03 3.26
C LEU A 236 -11.11 -13.89 2.62
N TYR A 237 -11.72 -13.16 1.71
CA TYR A 237 -11.16 -11.95 1.10
C TYR A 237 -11.59 -10.72 1.89
N ILE A 238 -10.68 -9.77 2.11
CA ILE A 238 -10.92 -8.49 2.80
C ILE A 238 -10.40 -7.38 1.90
N ASN A 239 -11.18 -6.33 1.70
CA ASN A 239 -10.72 -5.18 0.92
C ASN A 239 -11.38 -3.88 1.37
N GLY A 240 -10.60 -2.81 1.34
CA GLY A 240 -11.13 -1.45 1.45
C GLY A 240 -11.88 -1.09 0.18
N MET A 241 -12.99 -0.37 0.34
CA MET A 241 -13.72 0.21 -0.80
C MET A 241 -12.98 1.38 -1.46
N PHE A 242 -11.99 1.94 -0.76
CA PHE A 242 -11.17 3.07 -1.20
C PHE A 242 -9.69 2.75 -1.07
N ASP A 243 -9.31 1.52 -1.41
CA ASP A 243 -7.92 1.07 -1.38
C ASP A 243 -7.20 1.56 -2.66
N PRO A 244 -6.26 2.51 -2.57
CA PRO A 244 -5.64 3.13 -3.75
C PRO A 244 -4.64 2.21 -4.46
N ALA A 245 -4.32 1.05 -3.86
CA ALA A 245 -3.27 0.14 -4.28
C ALA A 245 -3.83 -1.17 -4.82
N THR A 246 -4.90 -1.66 -4.21
CA THR A 246 -5.59 -2.89 -4.58
C THR A 246 -7.09 -2.64 -4.58
N PRO A 247 -7.63 -2.09 -5.68
CA PRO A 247 -9.05 -1.74 -5.78
C PRO A 247 -9.97 -2.92 -5.50
N ILE A 248 -11.14 -2.66 -4.90
CA ILE A 248 -12.05 -3.70 -4.41
C ILE A 248 -12.51 -4.67 -5.50
N VAL A 249 -12.58 -4.21 -6.76
CA VAL A 249 -12.87 -5.06 -7.92
C VAL A 249 -11.90 -6.25 -8.02
N ASN A 250 -10.65 -6.10 -7.58
CA ASN A 250 -9.68 -7.18 -7.57
C ASN A 250 -10.06 -8.30 -6.59
N ALA A 251 -10.60 -7.96 -5.42
CA ALA A 251 -11.05 -8.94 -4.44
C ALA A 251 -12.22 -9.76 -4.98
N TYR A 252 -13.18 -9.12 -5.66
CA TYR A 252 -14.29 -9.80 -6.30
C TYR A 252 -13.84 -10.69 -7.47
N ASN A 253 -12.95 -10.20 -8.32
CA ASN A 253 -12.39 -10.97 -9.43
C ASN A 253 -11.59 -12.18 -8.95
N ALA A 254 -10.78 -12.02 -7.88
CA ALA A 254 -10.05 -13.13 -7.27
C ALA A 254 -11.00 -14.15 -6.63
N SER A 255 -11.97 -13.68 -5.83
CA SER A 255 -12.96 -14.53 -5.15
C SER A 255 -13.80 -15.36 -6.13
N ALA A 256 -14.11 -14.82 -7.31
CA ALA A 256 -14.87 -15.53 -8.34
C ALA A 256 -14.21 -16.85 -8.82
N GLY A 257 -12.89 -17.00 -8.66
CA GLY A 257 -12.16 -18.23 -8.99
C GLY A 257 -12.23 -19.31 -7.90
N PHE A 258 -12.54 -18.96 -6.65
CA PHE A 258 -12.46 -19.89 -5.52
C PHE A 258 -13.84 -20.20 -4.94
N GLU A 259 -14.29 -21.44 -5.12
CA GLU A 259 -15.63 -21.86 -4.74
C GLU A 259 -15.91 -21.67 -3.24
N GLY A 260 -17.06 -21.07 -2.94
CA GLY A 260 -17.51 -20.81 -1.56
C GLY A 260 -16.79 -19.67 -0.85
N SER A 261 -15.77 -19.04 -1.47
CA SER A 261 -15.08 -17.90 -0.89
C SER A 261 -16.02 -16.70 -0.68
N VAL A 262 -15.65 -15.81 0.25
CA VAL A 262 -16.44 -14.63 0.63
C VAL A 262 -15.57 -13.39 0.62
N VAL A 263 -16.09 -12.29 0.10
CA VAL A 263 -15.49 -10.95 0.19
C VAL A 263 -16.15 -10.17 1.33
N LEU A 264 -15.34 -9.69 2.27
CA LEU A 264 -15.70 -8.79 3.35
C LEU A 264 -15.21 -7.36 3.03
N PRO A 265 -16.06 -6.50 2.47
CA PRO A 265 -15.71 -5.10 2.23
C PRO A 265 -15.64 -4.30 3.54
N HIS A 266 -14.78 -3.28 3.56
CA HIS A 266 -14.82 -2.22 4.58
C HIS A 266 -14.77 -0.82 3.97
N THR A 267 -15.42 0.15 4.61
CA THR A 267 -15.51 1.55 4.14
C THR A 267 -14.30 2.40 4.53
N GLY A 268 -13.17 1.76 4.82
CA GLY A 268 -11.95 2.42 5.25
C GLY A 268 -11.11 2.86 4.06
N TYR A 269 -10.41 3.99 4.22
CA TYR A 269 -9.40 4.46 3.28
C TYR A 269 -8.03 3.83 3.57
N GLY A 270 -7.18 3.75 2.55
CA GLY A 270 -5.83 3.21 2.65
C GLY A 270 -5.73 1.75 2.23
N HIS A 271 -4.49 1.25 2.21
CA HIS A 271 -4.17 -0.10 1.73
C HIS A 271 -4.25 -1.20 2.80
N GLY A 272 -5.38 -1.90 2.86
CA GLY A 272 -5.65 -3.03 3.76
C GLY A 272 -6.02 -2.67 5.21
N ILE A 273 -6.31 -3.67 6.02
CA ILE A 273 -6.92 -3.44 7.34
C ILE A 273 -5.93 -2.91 8.39
N PHE A 274 -4.63 -3.12 8.21
CA PHE A 274 -3.61 -2.63 9.14
C PHE A 274 -3.48 -1.10 9.13
N VAL A 275 -3.76 -0.46 7.99
CA VAL A 275 -3.74 1.00 7.88
C VAL A 275 -5.11 1.63 8.12
N SER A 276 -6.18 0.84 8.01
CA SER A 276 -7.56 1.25 8.28
C SER A 276 -8.22 0.32 9.31
N PRO A 277 -7.77 0.31 10.59
CA PRO A 277 -8.19 -0.69 11.55
C PRO A 277 -9.72 -0.71 11.74
N SER A 278 -10.30 -1.91 11.75
CA SER A 278 -11.72 -2.13 12.01
C SER A 278 -11.91 -3.27 13.00
N LYS A 279 -12.56 -2.99 14.12
CA LYS A 279 -12.95 -4.00 15.10
C LYS A 279 -13.92 -5.02 14.48
N CYS A 280 -14.84 -4.56 13.62
CA CYS A 280 -15.76 -5.42 12.88
C CYS A 280 -15.00 -6.45 12.02
N VAL A 281 -14.00 -6.01 11.24
CA VAL A 281 -13.19 -6.92 10.42
C VAL A 281 -12.37 -7.88 11.30
N ALA A 282 -11.77 -7.36 12.37
CA ALA A 282 -10.99 -8.18 13.30
C ALA A 282 -11.82 -9.30 13.95
N GLU A 283 -13.09 -9.04 14.28
CA GLU A 283 -14.01 -10.05 14.81
C GLU A 283 -14.30 -11.16 13.79
N TYR A 284 -14.48 -10.83 12.51
CA TYR A 284 -14.65 -11.83 11.45
C TYR A 284 -13.38 -12.64 11.19
N ILE A 285 -12.20 -12.00 11.16
CA ILE A 285 -10.92 -12.71 11.04
C ILE A 285 -10.76 -13.72 12.18
N GLN A 286 -11.02 -13.29 13.43
CA GLN A 286 -10.92 -14.15 14.60
C GLN A 286 -11.91 -15.32 14.54
N ALA A 287 -13.17 -15.05 14.19
CA ALA A 287 -14.18 -16.10 14.04
C ALA A 287 -13.74 -17.11 12.96
N TYR A 288 -13.33 -16.63 11.79
CA TYR A 288 -12.90 -17.46 10.67
C TYR A 288 -11.74 -18.40 11.04
N TYR A 289 -10.66 -17.88 11.64
CA TYR A 289 -9.55 -18.74 12.08
C TYR A 289 -9.93 -19.69 13.20
N LYS A 290 -10.83 -19.28 14.11
CA LYS A 290 -11.22 -20.08 15.28
C LYS A 290 -12.13 -21.25 14.93
N ASN A 291 -13.14 -21.04 14.10
CA ASN A 291 -14.18 -22.05 13.83
C ASN A 291 -14.62 -22.13 12.36
N GLY A 292 -14.03 -21.34 11.47
CA GLY A 292 -14.40 -21.32 10.04
C GLY A 292 -15.63 -20.49 9.72
N SER A 293 -16.18 -19.73 10.67
CA SER A 293 -17.31 -18.82 10.41
C SER A 293 -16.90 -17.74 9.41
N LEU A 294 -17.64 -17.65 8.32
CA LEU A 294 -17.57 -16.56 7.34
C LEU A 294 -18.69 -15.54 7.58
N PRO A 295 -18.52 -14.29 7.11
CA PRO A 295 -19.63 -13.34 7.05
C PRO A 295 -20.82 -13.91 6.27
N GLY A 296 -22.03 -13.73 6.81
CA GLY A 296 -23.28 -14.13 6.13
C GLY A 296 -23.98 -12.93 5.49
N GLY A 297 -24.43 -13.06 4.25
CA GLY A 297 -25.13 -11.99 3.53
C GLY A 297 -24.21 -10.82 3.14
N ASN A 298 -24.81 -9.67 2.83
CA ASN A 298 -24.07 -8.45 2.45
C ASN A 298 -23.62 -7.68 3.69
N VAL A 299 -22.50 -8.09 4.29
CA VAL A 299 -21.87 -7.39 5.41
C VAL A 299 -20.85 -6.40 4.88
N THR A 300 -20.84 -5.19 5.44
CA THR A 300 -19.77 -4.21 5.23
C THR A 300 -19.35 -3.65 6.57
N CYS A 301 -18.04 -3.62 6.83
CA CYS A 301 -17.49 -3.11 8.08
C CYS A 301 -17.07 -1.64 7.97
N ALA A 302 -17.28 -0.87 9.03
CA ALA A 302 -16.74 0.48 9.16
C ALA A 302 -15.34 0.46 9.81
N PRO A 303 -14.44 1.40 9.48
CA PRO A 303 -13.20 1.60 10.24
C PRO A 303 -13.51 2.05 11.68
N ASN A 304 -12.54 1.92 12.58
CA ASN A 304 -12.66 2.36 13.97
C ASN A 304 -12.79 3.88 14.11
N MET A 305 -12.24 4.61 13.16
CA MET A 305 -12.27 6.07 13.08
C MET A 305 -12.65 6.51 11.67
N THR A 306 -13.45 7.55 11.57
CA THR A 306 -13.65 8.30 10.33
C THR A 306 -12.36 9.01 9.91
N PRO A 307 -12.21 9.40 8.64
CA PRO A 307 -11.03 10.17 8.20
C PRO A 307 -10.79 11.45 9.01
N VAL A 308 -11.87 12.14 9.39
CA VAL A 308 -11.82 13.37 10.20
C VAL A 308 -11.36 13.08 11.64
N GLU A 309 -11.84 11.99 12.25
CA GLU A 309 -11.39 11.59 13.59
C GLU A 309 -9.92 11.18 13.58
N LEU A 310 -9.50 10.39 12.59
CA LEU A 310 -8.11 9.99 12.41
C LEU A 310 -7.19 11.20 12.21
N TRP A 311 -7.60 12.16 11.37
CA TRP A 311 -6.84 13.39 11.15
C TRP A 311 -6.60 14.14 12.45
N ARG A 312 -7.68 14.36 13.24
CA ARG A 312 -7.59 15.08 14.51
C ARG A 312 -6.75 14.32 15.53
N SER A 313 -6.84 13.00 15.60
CA SER A 313 -6.00 12.22 16.52
C SER A 313 -4.53 12.33 16.15
N THR A 314 -4.17 12.26 14.87
CA THR A 314 -2.77 12.38 14.45
C THR A 314 -2.18 13.75 14.79
N VAL A 315 -2.91 14.84 14.50
CA VAL A 315 -2.46 16.20 14.85
C VAL A 315 -2.26 16.36 16.37
N GLN A 316 -3.14 15.75 17.18
CA GLN A 316 -3.01 15.78 18.64
C GLN A 316 -1.80 14.98 19.15
N GLU A 317 -1.53 13.80 18.57
CA GLU A 317 -0.38 12.97 18.89
C GLU A 317 0.94 13.70 18.59
N GLU A 318 1.07 14.29 17.40
CA GLU A 318 2.25 15.09 17.00
C GLU A 318 2.46 16.30 17.93
N ALA A 319 1.38 17.00 18.31
CA ALA A 319 1.45 18.08 19.28
C ALA A 319 1.93 17.59 20.65
N SER A 320 1.46 16.42 21.10
CA SER A 320 1.89 15.84 22.37
C SER A 320 3.37 15.43 22.37
N ASP A 321 3.87 14.82 21.29
CA ASP A 321 5.27 14.43 21.16
C ASP A 321 6.21 15.64 21.09
N SER A 322 5.80 16.72 20.42
CA SER A 322 6.58 17.96 20.40
C SER A 322 6.68 18.62 21.79
N THR A 323 5.63 18.53 22.61
CA THR A 323 5.65 19.03 24.00
C THR A 323 6.44 18.13 24.96
N ALA A 324 6.44 16.81 24.74
CA ALA A 324 7.25 15.87 25.50
C ALA A 324 8.76 16.03 25.19
N GLY A 325 9.11 16.26 23.92
CA GLY A 325 10.48 16.58 23.49
C GLY A 325 10.97 17.93 24.03
N ALA A 326 10.09 18.94 24.14
CA ALA A 326 10.43 20.24 24.72
C ALA A 326 10.67 20.18 26.24
N ASN A 327 9.98 19.30 26.96
CA ASN A 327 10.17 19.10 28.41
C ASN A 327 11.31 18.13 28.77
N GLY A 328 11.89 17.42 27.79
CA GLY A 328 13.00 16.49 28.00
C GLY A 328 14.39 17.15 28.08
N ASN A 329 14.51 18.45 27.79
CA ASN A 329 15.80 19.12 27.66
C ASN A 329 16.28 19.87 28.92
N SER A 330 15.81 19.45 30.11
CA SER A 330 16.24 20.05 31.39
C SER A 330 16.66 19.01 32.43
N THR A 331 17.67 18.19 32.16
CA THR A 331 18.54 17.63 33.21
C THR A 331 19.89 17.18 32.65
N GLY A 332 20.97 17.78 33.18
CA GLY A 332 22.19 17.04 33.49
C GLY A 332 23.20 16.83 32.37
N SER A 333 24.10 17.80 32.24
CA SER A 333 25.49 17.57 31.85
C SER A 333 26.13 16.48 32.71
N ASP A 334 26.58 15.37 32.12
CA ASP A 334 27.83 14.72 32.51
C ASP A 334 28.38 13.85 31.38
N GLY A 335 29.68 14.03 31.12
CA GLY A 335 30.41 13.39 30.03
C GLY A 335 30.79 11.95 30.29
N GLY A 336 31.14 11.25 29.23
CA GLY A 336 31.74 9.92 29.28
C GLY A 336 31.60 9.17 27.97
N ALA A 337 32.56 9.38 27.07
CA ALA A 337 32.77 8.50 25.93
C ALA A 337 33.21 7.12 26.43
N ASP A 338 32.62 6.04 25.90
CA ASP A 338 33.43 4.86 25.57
C ASP A 338 32.76 3.93 24.54
N ASN A 339 33.63 3.37 23.72
CA ASN A 339 33.40 2.57 22.54
C ASN A 339 33.49 1.09 22.93
N GLY A 340 32.61 0.20 22.46
CA GLY A 340 32.72 -1.22 22.81
C GLY A 340 31.68 -2.16 22.21
N THR A 341 32.04 -2.79 21.10
CA THR A 341 31.49 -4.07 20.60
C THR A 341 31.62 -5.19 21.63
N THR A 342 30.59 -6.05 21.78
CA THR A 342 30.73 -7.53 21.85
C THR A 342 29.37 -8.24 21.90
N ALA A 343 29.37 -9.47 21.40
CA ALA A 343 28.24 -10.34 21.15
C ALA A 343 27.98 -11.39 22.26
N ASN A 344 26.77 -11.95 22.21
CA ASN A 344 26.31 -13.28 22.67
C ASN A 344 26.21 -13.63 24.17
N GLY A 345 25.01 -14.12 24.55
CA GLY A 345 24.86 -15.40 25.27
C GLY A 345 23.92 -15.44 26.49
N GLY A 346 22.82 -16.21 26.39
CA GLY A 346 22.45 -17.21 27.41
C GLY A 346 21.48 -16.86 28.55
N ALA A 347 20.20 -17.22 28.35
CA ALA A 347 19.33 -18.05 29.21
C ALA A 347 18.92 -17.70 30.67
N GLU A 348 17.60 -17.83 30.87
CA GLU A 348 16.82 -18.27 32.05
C GLU A 348 16.40 -17.32 33.20
N GLY A 349 15.07 -17.16 33.33
CA GLY A 349 14.36 -17.41 34.59
C GLY A 349 13.61 -16.25 35.26
N GLY A 350 12.27 -16.34 35.32
CA GLY A 350 11.48 -15.72 36.40
C GLY A 350 10.39 -14.74 35.96
N GLY A 351 9.15 -15.23 35.88
CA GLY A 351 8.00 -14.44 35.48
C GLY A 351 7.59 -13.33 36.46
N LYS A 352 6.98 -12.28 35.91
CA LYS A 352 5.85 -11.55 36.50
C LYS A 352 5.09 -10.80 35.41
N THR A 353 3.77 -10.93 35.52
CA THR A 353 2.69 -10.37 34.71
C THR A 353 2.78 -8.87 34.44
N GLY A 354 2.59 -8.49 33.18
CA GLY A 354 2.42 -7.10 32.77
C GLY A 354 2.43 -6.97 31.24
N TRP A 355 1.33 -7.36 30.58
CA TRP A 355 1.14 -7.08 29.16
C TRP A 355 0.93 -5.57 28.97
N LYS A 356 2.03 -4.83 28.81
CA LYS A 356 2.02 -3.55 28.09
C LYS A 356 2.40 -3.87 26.65
N SER A 357 1.44 -3.76 25.75
CA SER A 357 1.61 -3.90 24.31
C SER A 357 2.49 -2.77 23.78
N SER A 358 3.79 -3.02 23.71
CA SER A 358 4.71 -2.25 22.88
C SER A 358 4.98 -3.08 21.62
N LEU A 359 4.00 -3.11 20.71
CA LEU A 359 4.21 -3.54 19.33
C LEU A 359 4.61 -2.29 18.53
N ALA A 360 5.83 -1.83 18.72
CA ALA A 360 6.45 -0.90 17.77
C ALA A 360 6.91 -1.74 16.58
N PHE A 361 6.06 -1.89 15.57
CA PHE A 361 6.52 -2.37 14.28
C PHE A 361 7.35 -1.24 13.66
N ALA A 362 8.65 -1.47 13.52
CA ALA A 362 9.50 -0.68 12.65
C ALA A 362 9.05 -0.94 11.21
N ILE A 363 8.06 -0.17 10.75
CA ILE A 363 7.72 -0.07 9.34
C ILE A 363 8.80 0.82 8.74
N THR A 364 9.83 0.21 8.16
CA THR A 364 10.80 0.95 7.36
C THR A 364 10.05 1.55 6.19
N ALA A 365 9.89 2.87 6.20
CA ALA A 365 9.41 3.65 5.07
C ALA A 365 10.40 3.43 3.91
N GLY A 366 10.09 2.46 3.06
CA GLY A 366 10.73 2.35 1.75
C GLY A 366 10.14 3.44 0.88
N THR A 367 10.85 4.56 0.75
CA THR A 367 10.63 5.51 -0.33
C THR A 367 10.59 4.71 -1.63
N LEU A 368 9.46 4.72 -2.35
CA LEU A 368 9.45 4.44 -3.79
C LEU A 368 10.16 5.62 -4.47
N ALA A 369 11.47 5.69 -4.27
CA ALA A 369 12.33 6.58 -5.02
C ALA A 369 12.50 5.92 -6.38
N PHE A 370 11.65 6.29 -7.33
CA PHE A 370 11.90 6.01 -8.75
C PHE A 370 13.11 6.85 -9.18
N GLY A 371 14.30 6.44 -8.75
CA GLY A 371 15.56 6.97 -9.22
C GLY A 371 15.76 6.49 -10.65
N VAL A 372 15.38 7.32 -11.62
CA VAL A 372 15.87 7.17 -12.99
C VAL A 372 17.35 7.55 -12.96
N THR A 373 18.21 6.59 -12.64
CA THR A 373 19.64 6.75 -12.85
C THR A 373 19.90 6.78 -14.35
N ASN A 374 20.35 7.95 -14.82
CA ASN A 374 20.92 8.15 -16.15
C ASN A 374 21.96 7.06 -16.44
N VAL A 375 21.62 6.16 -17.35
CA VAL A 375 22.60 5.33 -18.05
C VAL A 375 22.36 5.55 -19.55
N LEU A 376 23.16 6.45 -20.11
CA LEU A 376 23.49 6.45 -21.53
C LEU A 376 24.29 5.19 -21.88
#